data_AF-A0A093YKQ8-F1
#
_entry.id   AF-A0A093YKQ8-F1
#
_cell.length_a   1.000
_cell.length_b   1.000
_cell.length_c   1.000
_cell.angle_alpha   90.00
_cell.angle_beta   90.00
_cell.angle_gamma   90.00
#
_symmetry.space_group_name_H-M   'P 1'
#
loop_
_entity.id
_entity.type
_entity.pdbx_description
1 polymer ?
#
loop_
_entity_poly.entity_id
_entity_poly.type
_entity_poly.pdbx_seq_one_letter_code
_entity_poly.pdbx_strand_id
1 'polypeptide(L)'
;MGPSGCGKTTLLNVLAHRVAASGADTTGSTLVDGATVSSEAFRRMSSYVEQEDALIGSLTVQETLSFAARLGVASGLSKAERKDRVDGLLDSFGLHNQRDTIIGTPIKKGISGGQKRRVSVASQLITGPKLLFLDEPTSGLDSAASWEVISFIKSIAKQNNLIVIASIHQPSSSTFRLFDKVLLLSSGRPHYFGSVAELPPFLEIMGHPVPAQTNPAEFVLELMNVDFAPDQSTARAQLDSMQSAWEESSISAATETEISALTQKSNDAKATSDAKGGRAGLFTIVLALLHRSFIKSYRDVVAYGIRIVMYLGLAIMMGTVWLRLGDDQRFIQPFINAIFFGSAFMSFMAVAYVPAFLEDRATFEKERANGLYGALPFVIANFLIGLPYLFLITVLFSVVAYWLSGFEPTAEAFFMWIMWLFLDLVAAESLVVLVSSLFPNFVVALALTAFANGLWMCVGGFLVPPTVLNVFWYYAFSFIDYQRWVFQGMMCRIEGKGILGQYGYATGLQGRWVGILIGIIAGYRILGWAVLAFRK
;
A
#
# COMPACT_ATOMS: atom_id res chain seq x y z
N MET A 1 -8.63 15.89 20.87
CA MET A 1 -8.59 14.88 21.95
C MET A 1 -10.01 14.41 22.24
N GLY A 2 -10.17 13.23 22.82
CA GLY A 2 -11.49 12.68 23.15
C GLY A 2 -11.47 11.17 23.39
N PRO A 3 -12.50 10.59 24.00
CA PRO A 3 -12.60 9.15 24.26
C PRO A 3 -12.48 8.30 22.99
N SER A 4 -12.22 7.00 23.15
CA SER A 4 -12.25 6.06 22.03
C SER A 4 -13.62 6.09 21.35
N GLY A 5 -13.66 6.00 20.02
CA GLY A 5 -14.92 6.02 19.26
C GLY A 5 -15.60 7.38 19.10
N CYS A 6 -15.08 8.48 19.66
CA CYS A 6 -15.76 9.79 19.58
C CYS A 6 -15.70 10.49 18.21
N GLY A 7 -15.04 9.92 17.21
CA GLY A 7 -14.95 10.49 15.85
C GLY A 7 -13.69 11.30 15.53
N LYS A 8 -12.61 11.20 16.34
CA LYS A 8 -11.34 11.95 16.10
C LYS A 8 -10.77 11.72 14.70
N THR A 9 -10.53 10.46 14.36
CA THR A 9 -9.97 10.05 13.07
C THR A 9 -10.93 10.37 11.93
N THR A 10 -12.24 10.19 12.16
CA THR A 10 -13.28 10.56 11.19
C THR A 10 -13.23 12.05 10.84
N LEU A 11 -13.17 12.92 11.85
CA LEU A 11 -13.05 14.37 11.67
C LEU A 11 -11.73 14.73 10.99
N LEU A 12 -10.62 14.10 11.39
CA LEU A 12 -9.31 14.33 10.79
C LEU A 12 -9.30 13.96 9.30
N ASN A 13 -9.93 12.84 8.92
CA ASN A 13 -10.10 12.43 7.53
C ASN A 13 -10.96 13.41 6.73
N VAL A 14 -12.06 13.90 7.30
CA VAL A 14 -12.93 14.91 6.66
C VAL A 14 -12.14 16.18 6.38
N LEU A 15 -11.44 16.71 7.39
CA LEU A 15 -10.61 17.91 7.26
C LEU A 15 -9.48 17.73 6.25
N ALA A 16 -8.98 16.50 6.07
CA ALA A 16 -7.96 16.17 5.08
C ALA A 16 -8.52 15.91 3.66
N HIS A 17 -9.82 16.12 3.42
CA HIS A 17 -10.52 15.75 2.17
C HIS A 17 -10.32 14.26 1.79
N ARG A 18 -10.25 13.40 2.81
CA ARG A 18 -10.25 11.93 2.71
C ARG A 18 -11.65 11.39 3.01
N VAL A 19 -11.88 10.13 2.65
CA VAL A 19 -13.17 9.47 2.93
C VAL A 19 -13.31 9.32 4.45
N ALA A 20 -14.39 9.89 5.02
CA ALA A 20 -14.65 9.89 6.47
C ALA A 20 -14.88 8.47 7.00
N ALA A 21 -15.80 7.75 6.34
CA ALA A 21 -16.12 6.34 6.52
C ALA A 21 -16.84 5.85 5.25
N SER A 22 -16.84 4.54 5.01
CA SER A 22 -17.52 3.95 3.85
C SER A 22 -19.01 4.28 3.88
N GLY A 23 -19.51 4.98 2.85
CA GLY A 23 -20.92 5.36 2.74
C GLY A 23 -21.36 6.52 3.63
N ALA A 24 -20.43 7.27 4.23
CA ALA A 24 -20.77 8.44 5.03
C ALA A 24 -21.02 9.68 4.14
N ASP A 25 -22.11 10.39 4.41
CA ASP A 25 -22.37 11.71 3.84
C ASP A 25 -21.66 12.79 4.67
N THR A 26 -21.01 13.72 3.98
CA THR A 26 -20.32 14.85 4.62
C THR A 26 -21.08 16.13 4.31
N THR A 27 -21.51 16.84 5.35
CA THR A 27 -22.17 18.15 5.26
C THR A 27 -21.26 19.24 5.84
N GLY A 28 -21.44 20.48 5.38
CA GLY A 28 -20.61 21.62 5.77
C GLY A 28 -19.54 21.99 4.75
N SER A 29 -18.78 23.04 5.04
CA SER A 29 -17.69 23.54 4.20
C SER A 29 -16.40 23.67 4.99
N THR A 30 -15.28 23.26 4.37
CA THR A 30 -13.94 23.50 4.89
C THR A 30 -13.32 24.66 4.11
N LEU A 31 -12.82 25.65 4.84
CA LEU A 31 -12.22 26.85 4.28
C LEU A 31 -10.72 26.85 4.58
N VAL A 32 -9.90 27.21 3.59
CA VAL A 32 -8.47 27.50 3.78
C VAL A 32 -8.28 28.96 3.39
N ASP A 33 -7.71 29.76 4.29
CA ASP A 33 -7.58 31.21 4.13
C ASP A 33 -8.92 31.89 3.73
N GLY A 34 -10.02 31.40 4.30
CA GLY A 34 -11.38 31.89 4.06
C GLY A 34 -12.02 31.46 2.72
N ALA A 35 -11.30 30.73 1.86
CA ALA A 35 -11.80 30.25 0.57
C ALA A 35 -12.09 28.75 0.57
N THR A 36 -13.05 28.33 -0.25
CA THR A 36 -13.22 26.91 -0.58
C THR A 36 -12.13 26.49 -1.57
N VAL A 37 -11.39 25.44 -1.23
CA VAL A 37 -10.29 24.94 -2.05
C VAL A 37 -10.71 23.64 -2.72
N SER A 38 -10.38 23.48 -4.01
CA SER A 38 -10.62 22.22 -4.72
C SER A 38 -9.83 21.08 -4.04
N SER A 39 -10.38 19.86 -4.04
CA SER A 39 -9.71 18.73 -3.40
C SER A 39 -8.32 18.43 -3.98
N GLU A 40 -8.05 18.79 -5.24
CA GLU A 40 -6.73 18.65 -5.83
C GLU A 40 -5.75 19.69 -5.28
N ALA A 41 -6.14 20.97 -5.21
CA ALA A 41 -5.29 22.01 -4.63
C ALA A 41 -5.04 21.75 -3.14
N PHE A 42 -6.06 21.30 -2.41
CA PHE A 42 -5.96 20.93 -1.00
C PHE A 42 -4.93 19.80 -0.78
N ARG A 43 -4.98 18.73 -1.59
CA ARG A 43 -4.02 17.62 -1.52
C ARG A 43 -2.59 18.03 -1.84
N ARG A 44 -2.37 19.11 -2.60
CA ARG A 44 -1.02 19.63 -2.90
C ARG A 44 -0.43 20.44 -1.74
N MET A 45 -1.28 21.10 -0.96
CA MET A 45 -0.86 21.91 0.20
C MET A 45 -0.90 21.15 1.52
N SER A 46 -1.51 19.96 1.56
CA SER A 46 -1.65 19.16 2.77
C SER A 46 -0.87 17.84 2.68
N SER A 47 -0.52 17.28 3.83
CA SER A 47 -0.03 15.91 3.94
C SER A 47 -0.60 15.25 5.17
N TYR A 48 -0.83 13.93 5.09
CA TYR A 48 -1.44 13.16 6.15
C TYR A 48 -0.55 12.00 6.56
N VAL A 49 -0.29 11.89 7.86
CA VAL A 49 0.46 10.80 8.49
C VAL A 49 -0.54 9.91 9.20
N GLU A 50 -0.74 8.72 8.65
CA GLU A 50 -1.61 7.68 9.22
C GLU A 50 -1.06 7.13 10.53
N GLN A 51 -1.93 6.48 11.32
CA GLN A 51 -1.55 5.82 12.57
C GLN A 51 -0.50 4.72 12.32
N GLU A 52 -0.71 3.88 11.29
CA GLU A 52 0.25 2.85 10.92
C GLU A 52 1.34 3.37 9.95
N ASP A 53 2.59 3.14 10.33
CA ASP A 53 3.74 3.48 9.52
C ASP A 53 4.00 2.39 8.46
N ALA A 54 3.33 2.49 7.31
CA ALA A 54 3.64 1.69 6.12
C ALA A 54 4.94 2.17 5.45
N LEU A 55 6.07 1.90 6.10
CA LEU A 55 7.41 2.14 5.57
C LEU A 55 8.02 0.84 5.04
N ILE A 56 8.77 0.92 3.95
CA ILE A 56 9.45 -0.26 3.38
C ILE A 56 10.63 -0.64 4.27
N GLY A 57 10.49 -1.73 5.02
CA GLY A 57 11.45 -2.13 6.05
C GLY A 57 12.87 -2.44 5.57
N SER A 58 13.04 -2.82 4.29
CA SER A 58 14.33 -3.14 3.68
C SER A 58 15.14 -1.92 3.20
N LEU A 59 14.51 -0.74 3.20
CA LEU A 59 15.19 0.53 2.88
C LEU A 59 15.83 1.14 4.13
N THR A 60 16.86 1.94 3.89
CA THR A 60 17.46 2.81 4.91
C THR A 60 16.62 4.07 5.12
N VAL A 61 16.87 4.76 6.24
CA VAL A 61 16.24 6.06 6.52
C VAL A 61 16.51 7.07 5.40
N GLN A 62 17.77 7.19 4.95
CA GLN A 62 18.15 8.11 3.89
C GLN A 62 17.49 7.75 2.55
N GLU A 63 17.48 6.46 2.18
CA GLU A 63 16.82 6.02 0.94
C GLU A 63 15.33 6.33 0.97
N THR A 64 14.67 6.09 2.09
CA THR A 64 13.23 6.35 2.25
C THR A 64 12.90 7.82 2.03
N LEU A 65 13.65 8.73 2.65
CA LEU A 65 13.50 10.18 2.43
C LEU A 65 13.87 10.57 1.00
N SER A 66 14.95 10.02 0.44
CA SER A 66 15.38 10.29 -0.94
C SER A 66 14.31 9.88 -1.97
N PHE A 67 13.67 8.72 -1.79
CA PHE A 67 12.57 8.28 -2.65
C PHE A 67 11.32 9.15 -2.47
N ALA A 68 10.94 9.49 -1.23
CA ALA A 68 9.86 10.43 -0.99
C ALA A 68 10.13 11.79 -1.66
N ALA A 69 11.37 12.28 -1.62
CA ALA A 69 11.78 13.50 -2.31
C ALA A 69 11.73 13.38 -3.85
N ARG A 70 12.08 12.22 -4.41
CA ARG A 70 12.01 11.97 -5.85
C ARG A 70 10.58 11.89 -6.37
N LEU A 71 9.65 11.41 -5.54
CA LEU A 71 8.24 11.25 -5.88
C LEU A 71 7.42 12.52 -5.63
N GLY A 72 7.69 13.21 -4.52
CA GLY A 72 6.85 14.32 -4.04
C GLY A 72 7.31 15.73 -4.42
N VAL A 73 8.59 15.94 -4.75
CA VAL A 73 9.08 17.26 -5.15
C VAL A 73 8.83 17.47 -6.65
N ALA A 74 8.23 18.61 -6.99
CA ALA A 74 8.08 19.08 -8.38
C ALA A 74 9.39 18.94 -9.16
N SER A 75 9.29 18.61 -10.45
CA SER A 75 10.40 18.26 -11.36
C SER A 75 11.48 19.35 -11.57
N GLY A 76 11.44 20.45 -10.82
CA GLY A 76 12.37 21.58 -10.93
C GLY A 76 13.59 21.54 -9.99
N LEU A 77 13.60 20.74 -8.91
CA LEU A 77 14.78 20.66 -8.05
C LEU A 77 15.88 19.79 -8.67
N SER A 78 17.11 20.31 -8.65
CA SER A 78 18.31 19.56 -9.01
C SER A 78 18.56 18.39 -8.05
N LYS A 79 19.39 17.43 -8.47
CA LYS A 79 19.78 16.29 -7.61
C LYS A 79 20.51 16.76 -6.35
N ALA A 80 21.28 17.85 -6.43
CA ALA A 80 22.00 18.43 -5.30
C ALA A 80 21.03 19.05 -4.28
N GLU A 81 20.14 19.94 -4.73
CA GLU A 81 19.14 20.56 -3.85
C GLU A 81 18.22 19.53 -3.19
N ARG A 82 17.86 18.47 -3.91
CA ARG A 82 17.07 17.37 -3.33
C ARG A 82 17.85 16.67 -2.21
N LYS A 83 19.14 16.44 -2.40
CA LYS A 83 20.01 15.83 -1.39
C LYS A 83 20.15 16.75 -0.18
N ASP A 84 20.42 18.02 -0.39
CA ASP A 84 20.56 19.01 0.69
C ASP A 84 19.27 19.12 1.51
N ARG A 85 18.11 19.03 0.87
CA ARG A 85 16.81 18.98 1.56
C ARG A 85 16.62 17.70 2.37
N VAL A 86 17.06 16.54 1.87
CA VAL A 86 17.02 15.28 2.62
C VAL A 86 17.95 15.37 3.83
N ASP A 87 19.18 15.84 3.63
CA ASP A 87 20.19 15.94 4.68
C ASP A 87 19.74 16.94 5.77
N GLY A 88 19.19 18.10 5.37
CA GLY A 88 18.61 19.07 6.32
C GLY A 88 17.42 18.52 7.13
N LEU A 89 16.59 17.65 6.53
CA LEU A 89 15.53 16.96 7.27
C LEU A 89 16.09 15.89 8.20
N LEU A 90 17.11 15.12 7.79
CA LEU A 90 17.76 14.14 8.67
C LEU A 90 18.34 14.82 9.91
N ASP A 91 19.00 15.96 9.74
CA ASP A 91 19.60 16.72 10.82
C ASP A 91 18.54 17.33 11.73
N SER A 92 17.51 17.94 11.13
CA SER A 92 16.38 18.48 11.89
C SER A 92 15.80 17.38 12.77
N PHE A 93 15.39 16.24 12.20
CA PHE A 93 14.74 15.15 12.95
C PHE A 93 15.67 14.37 13.91
N GLY A 94 16.96 14.72 14.01
CA GLY A 94 17.93 14.02 14.83
C GLY A 94 18.18 12.58 14.36
N LEU A 95 18.02 12.33 13.06
CA LEU A 95 18.15 11.01 12.43
C LEU A 95 19.50 10.82 11.70
N HIS A 96 20.41 11.79 11.78
CA HIS A 96 21.71 11.76 11.12
C HIS A 96 22.51 10.46 11.44
N ASN A 97 22.51 10.04 12.71
CA ASN A 97 23.21 8.83 13.15
C ASN A 97 22.58 7.53 12.65
N GLN A 98 21.32 7.57 12.20
CA GLN A 98 20.58 6.41 11.69
C GLN A 98 20.35 6.46 10.17
N ARG A 99 21.00 7.41 9.47
CA ARG A 99 20.78 7.63 8.03
C ARG A 99 20.95 6.36 7.18
N ASP A 100 21.96 5.55 7.50
CA ASP A 100 22.35 4.32 6.79
C ASP A 100 21.75 3.06 7.44
N THR A 101 20.96 3.23 8.51
CA THR A 101 20.28 2.13 9.21
C THR A 101 18.98 1.78 8.50
N ILE A 102 18.70 0.49 8.36
CA ILE A 102 17.43 0.02 7.81
C ILE A 102 16.25 0.32 8.74
N ILE A 103 15.07 0.56 8.16
CA ILE A 103 13.84 0.78 8.93
C ILE A 103 13.48 -0.47 9.73
N GLY A 104 13.69 -1.65 9.14
CA GLY A 104 13.51 -2.95 9.77
C GLY A 104 12.29 -3.68 9.21
N THR A 105 12.48 -4.97 8.97
CA THR A 105 11.44 -5.91 8.54
C THR A 105 10.97 -6.73 9.75
N PRO A 106 9.88 -7.50 9.66
CA PRO A 106 9.47 -8.42 10.73
C PRO A 106 10.57 -9.40 11.17
N ILE A 107 11.54 -9.65 10.28
CA ILE A 107 12.63 -10.62 10.48
C ILE A 107 13.93 -9.93 10.90
N LYS A 108 14.22 -8.73 10.37
CA LYS A 108 15.44 -7.98 10.66
C LYS A 108 15.12 -6.70 11.41
N LYS A 109 15.53 -6.65 12.69
CA LYS A 109 15.36 -5.47 13.55
C LYS A 109 16.05 -4.26 12.93
N GLY A 110 15.34 -3.13 12.88
CA GLY A 110 15.84 -1.84 12.39
C GLY A 110 15.77 -0.76 13.47
N ILE A 111 15.42 0.46 13.06
CA ILE A 111 15.27 1.62 13.95
C ILE A 111 14.12 1.44 14.98
N SER A 112 14.18 2.22 16.07
CA SER A 112 13.16 2.18 17.14
C SER A 112 11.79 2.71 16.67
N GLY A 113 10.71 2.42 17.41
CA GLY A 113 9.37 2.90 17.07
C GLY A 113 9.28 4.44 16.97
N GLY A 114 9.88 5.16 17.92
CA GLY A 114 9.94 6.63 17.87
C GLY A 114 10.75 7.17 16.70
N GLN A 115 11.82 6.47 16.30
CA GLN A 115 12.57 6.79 15.09
C GLN A 115 11.76 6.52 13.82
N LYS A 116 11.04 5.39 13.73
CA LYS A 116 10.11 5.10 12.62
C LYS A 116 9.08 6.22 12.46
N ARG A 117 8.51 6.69 13.58
CA ARG A 117 7.54 7.79 13.55
C ARG A 117 8.14 9.09 13.03
N ARG A 118 9.34 9.44 13.48
CA ARG A 118 10.09 10.59 12.95
C ARG A 118 10.34 10.48 11.45
N VAL A 119 10.75 9.31 10.97
CA VAL A 119 10.95 9.06 9.53
C VAL A 119 9.66 9.19 8.74
N SER A 120 8.55 8.66 9.27
CA SER A 120 7.22 8.76 8.66
C SER A 120 6.81 10.22 8.50
N VAL A 121 6.95 11.04 9.55
CA VAL A 121 6.63 12.47 9.51
C VAL A 121 7.58 13.24 8.59
N ALA A 122 8.89 12.95 8.64
CA ALA A 122 9.89 13.56 7.75
C ALA A 122 9.62 13.26 6.26
N SER A 123 9.18 12.02 5.94
CA SER A 123 8.84 11.62 4.57
C SER A 123 7.67 12.40 3.99
N GLN A 124 6.74 12.87 4.84
CA GLN A 124 5.62 13.69 4.39
C GLN A 124 6.00 15.17 4.30
N LEU A 125 6.86 15.67 5.17
CA LEU A 125 7.32 17.06 5.15
C LEU A 125 8.25 17.38 3.98
N ILE A 126 8.87 16.37 3.37
CA ILE A 126 9.75 16.56 2.22
C ILE A 126 9.04 17.13 0.99
N THR A 127 7.72 16.95 0.89
CA THR A 127 6.90 17.52 -0.18
C THR A 127 6.65 19.03 0.02
N GLY A 128 6.95 19.57 1.21
CA GLY A 128 6.73 20.96 1.58
C GLY A 128 5.27 21.33 1.76
N PRO A 129 4.46 20.54 2.50
CA PRO A 129 3.08 20.90 2.76
C PRO A 129 3.00 22.17 3.61
N LYS A 130 1.85 22.85 3.59
CA LYS A 130 1.49 23.93 4.53
C LYS A 130 0.60 23.43 5.67
N LEU A 131 -0.16 22.36 5.40
CA LEU A 131 -1.03 21.69 6.37
C LEU A 131 -0.52 20.26 6.63
N LEU A 132 -0.31 19.89 7.88
CA LEU A 132 0.11 18.54 8.26
C LEU A 132 -0.93 17.93 9.20
N PHE A 133 -1.54 16.82 8.77
CA PHE A 133 -2.46 16.02 9.55
C PHE A 133 -1.73 14.82 10.14
N LEU A 134 -1.89 14.58 11.44
CA LEU A 134 -1.23 13.50 12.16
C LEU A 134 -2.27 12.66 12.91
N ASP A 135 -2.43 11.41 12.52
CA ASP A 135 -3.33 10.50 13.20
C ASP A 135 -2.59 9.69 14.26
N GLU A 136 -2.92 9.93 15.53
CA GLU A 136 -2.33 9.32 16.72
C GLU A 136 -0.80 9.20 16.70
N PRO A 137 -0.04 10.31 16.52
CA PRO A 137 1.41 10.24 16.35
C PRO A 137 2.20 9.79 17.56
N THR A 138 1.57 9.67 18.73
CA THR A 138 2.18 9.18 19.97
C THR A 138 1.79 7.74 20.30
N SER A 139 0.99 7.09 19.45
CA SER A 139 0.51 5.72 19.70
C SER A 139 1.67 4.72 19.67
N GLY A 140 1.73 3.82 20.65
CA GLY A 140 2.80 2.82 20.79
C GLY A 140 4.16 3.37 21.23
N LEU A 141 4.25 4.65 21.63
CA LEU A 141 5.44 5.27 22.20
C LEU A 141 5.33 5.43 23.72
N ASP A 142 6.47 5.41 24.40
CA ASP A 142 6.53 5.82 25.81
C ASP A 142 6.40 7.35 25.93
N SER A 143 6.22 7.84 27.17
CA SER A 143 5.99 9.28 27.40
C SER A 143 7.16 10.14 26.96
N ALA A 144 8.40 9.65 27.12
CA ALA A 144 9.61 10.37 26.73
C ALA A 144 9.73 10.49 25.20
N ALA A 145 9.57 9.39 24.45
CA ALA A 145 9.60 9.44 22.99
C ALA A 145 8.41 10.23 22.42
N SER A 146 7.23 10.15 23.05
CA SER A 146 6.07 10.95 22.66
C SER A 146 6.35 12.45 22.78
N TRP A 147 6.97 12.88 23.89
CA TRP A 147 7.37 14.27 24.07
C TRP A 147 8.40 14.71 23.04
N GLU A 148 9.44 13.89 22.78
CA GLU A 148 10.46 14.18 21.78
C GLU A 148 9.85 14.38 20.39
N VAL A 149 8.96 13.47 19.96
CA VAL A 149 8.28 13.55 18.66
C VAL A 149 7.44 14.83 18.54
N ILE A 150 6.62 15.16 19.54
CA ILE A 150 5.75 16.34 19.49
C ILE A 150 6.55 17.65 19.59
N SER A 151 7.56 17.70 20.46
CA SER A 151 8.48 18.85 20.58
C SER A 151 9.18 19.13 19.25
N PHE A 152 9.59 18.06 18.59
CA PHE A 152 10.23 18.13 17.30
C PHE A 152 9.28 18.66 16.21
N ILE A 153 8.07 18.10 16.11
CA ILE A 153 7.04 18.55 15.17
C ILE A 153 6.70 20.02 15.40
N LYS A 154 6.57 20.46 16.66
CA LYS A 154 6.34 21.86 17.01
C LYS A 154 7.46 22.77 16.51
N SER A 155 8.71 22.34 16.65
CA SER A 155 9.88 23.11 16.23
C SER A 155 9.90 23.31 14.71
N ILE A 156 9.65 22.23 13.96
CA ILE A 156 9.50 22.31 12.49
C ILE A 156 8.34 23.20 12.08
N ALA A 157 7.18 23.04 12.74
CA ALA A 157 5.99 23.78 12.41
C ALA A 157 6.22 25.30 12.52
N LYS A 158 6.92 25.73 13.58
CA LYS A 158 7.33 27.13 13.75
C LYS A 158 8.33 27.59 12.70
N GLN A 159 9.36 26.80 12.40
CA GLN A 159 10.39 27.17 11.42
C GLN A 159 9.83 27.31 9.99
N ASN A 160 8.84 26.50 9.63
CA ASN A 160 8.33 26.41 8.26
C ASN A 160 6.94 27.05 8.08
N ASN A 161 6.40 27.71 9.12
CA ASN A 161 5.05 28.27 9.17
C ASN A 161 3.98 27.24 8.73
N LEU A 162 3.99 26.08 9.38
CA LEU A 162 3.07 24.98 9.12
C LEU A 162 1.93 24.95 10.12
N ILE A 163 0.74 24.62 9.63
CA ILE A 163 -0.39 24.27 10.49
C ILE A 163 -0.35 22.76 10.70
N VAL A 164 -0.30 22.34 11.97
CA VAL A 164 -0.31 20.92 12.35
C VAL A 164 -1.59 20.60 13.09
N ILE A 165 -2.32 19.59 12.63
CA ILE A 165 -3.55 19.09 13.25
C ILE A 165 -3.30 17.64 13.63
N ALA A 166 -3.39 17.32 14.92
CA ALA A 166 -3.11 15.98 15.43
C ALA A 166 -4.27 15.41 16.24
N SER A 167 -4.62 14.15 16.01
CA SER A 167 -5.42 13.36 16.95
C SER A 167 -4.49 12.78 18.01
N ILE A 168 -4.81 12.95 19.29
CA ILE A 168 -4.03 12.42 20.42
C ILE A 168 -5.00 11.72 21.36
N HIS A 169 -4.67 10.48 21.74
CA HIS A 169 -5.50 9.63 22.59
C HIS A 169 -5.30 9.95 24.08
N GLN A 170 -4.05 9.91 24.59
CA GLN A 170 -3.72 10.23 25.99
C GLN A 170 -2.31 10.83 26.11
N PRO A 171 -2.16 12.18 26.14
CA PRO A 171 -0.85 12.81 26.30
C PRO A 171 -0.43 12.91 27.77
N SER A 172 0.88 12.78 28.02
CA SER A 172 1.46 13.18 29.30
C SER A 172 1.28 14.69 29.53
N SER A 173 1.30 15.15 30.79
CA SER A 173 1.18 16.58 31.09
C SER A 173 2.26 17.44 30.41
N SER A 174 3.47 16.90 30.26
CA SER A 174 4.56 17.58 29.56
C SER A 174 4.30 17.73 28.06
N THR A 175 3.75 16.68 27.43
CA THR A 175 3.37 16.67 26.02
C THR A 175 2.15 17.57 25.77
N PHE A 176 1.18 17.55 26.68
CA PHE A 176 -0.05 18.33 26.56
C PHE A 176 0.23 19.85 26.51
N ARG A 177 1.18 20.33 27.30
CA ARG A 177 1.62 21.73 27.30
C ARG A 177 2.30 22.18 26.01
N LEU A 178 2.69 21.26 25.12
CA LEU A 178 3.28 21.60 23.84
C LEU A 178 2.23 22.04 22.81
N PHE A 179 0.95 21.75 22.99
CA PHE A 179 -0.08 22.15 22.02
C PHE A 179 -0.49 23.60 22.21
N ASP A 180 -0.74 24.31 21.11
CA ASP A 180 -1.17 25.71 21.15
C ASP A 180 -2.70 25.82 21.33
N LYS A 181 -3.47 24.94 20.68
CA LYS A 181 -4.92 24.81 20.83
C LYS A 181 -5.33 23.36 21.04
N VAL A 182 -6.46 23.13 21.70
CA VAL A 182 -7.06 21.80 21.90
C VAL A 182 -8.54 21.82 21.51
N LEU A 183 -8.94 20.81 20.72
CA LEU A 183 -10.33 20.47 20.44
C LEU A 183 -10.71 19.24 21.26
N LEU A 184 -11.75 19.33 22.08
CA LEU A 184 -12.32 18.21 22.82
C LEU A 184 -13.55 17.68 22.09
N LEU A 185 -13.56 16.39 21.78
CA LEU A 185 -14.62 15.73 21.04
C LEU A 185 -15.16 14.55 21.85
N SER A 186 -16.48 14.50 22.05
CA SER A 186 -17.18 13.34 22.62
C SER A 186 -18.46 13.09 21.82
N SER A 187 -18.82 11.82 21.56
CA SER A 187 -20.02 11.45 20.80
C SER A 187 -20.22 12.22 19.47
N GLY A 188 -19.13 12.54 18.76
CA GLY A 188 -19.15 13.29 17.50
C GLY A 188 -19.39 14.81 17.62
N ARG A 189 -19.47 15.36 18.84
CA ARG A 189 -19.72 16.79 19.08
C ARG A 189 -18.54 17.49 19.78
N PRO A 190 -18.22 18.74 19.39
CA PRO A 190 -17.23 19.53 20.10
C PRO A 190 -17.75 19.94 21.47
N HIS A 191 -16.91 19.81 22.50
CA HIS A 191 -17.22 20.25 23.87
C HIS A 191 -16.30 21.38 24.33
N TYR A 192 -15.22 21.64 23.60
CA TYR A 192 -14.31 22.76 23.83
C TYR A 192 -13.40 22.92 22.62
N PHE A 193 -13.15 24.17 22.21
CA PHE A 193 -12.09 24.52 21.28
C PHE A 193 -11.45 25.84 21.71
N GLY A 194 -10.15 25.84 21.98
CA GLY A 194 -9.45 27.02 22.49
C GLY A 194 -7.99 26.76 22.82
N SER A 195 -7.34 27.72 23.47
CA SER A 195 -5.95 27.58 23.94
C SER A 195 -5.84 26.53 25.04
N VAL A 196 -4.76 25.76 25.06
CA VAL A 196 -4.51 24.79 26.16
C VAL A 196 -4.46 25.47 27.53
N ALA A 197 -4.02 26.73 27.59
CA ALA A 197 -3.96 27.50 28.82
C ALA A 197 -5.34 27.96 29.33
N GLU A 198 -6.33 28.08 28.44
CA GLU A 198 -7.70 28.54 28.76
C GLU A 198 -8.61 27.38 29.20
N LEU A 199 -8.17 26.13 29.01
CA LEU A 199 -8.95 24.95 29.36
C LEU A 199 -9.20 24.81 30.87
N PRO A 200 -8.20 24.91 31.78
CA PRO A 200 -8.47 24.79 33.21
C PRO A 200 -9.45 25.87 33.75
N PRO A 201 -9.29 27.18 33.42
CA PRO A 201 -10.27 28.19 33.80
C PRO A 201 -11.69 27.92 33.28
N PHE A 202 -11.81 27.41 32.06
CA PHE A 202 -13.11 27.02 31.49
C PHE A 202 -13.76 25.90 32.33
N LEU A 203 -12.99 24.88 32.71
CA LEU A 203 -13.49 23.78 33.54
C LEU A 203 -13.87 24.23 34.96
N GLU A 204 -13.15 25.20 35.53
CA GLU A 204 -13.49 25.80 36.82
C GLU A 204 -14.85 26.52 36.78
N ILE A 205 -15.12 27.30 35.73
CA ILE A 205 -16.42 27.97 35.51
C ILE A 205 -17.56 26.94 35.42
N MET A 206 -17.27 25.78 34.84
CA MET A 206 -18.21 24.65 34.72
C MET A 206 -18.43 23.88 36.03
N GLY A 207 -17.77 24.25 37.12
CA GLY A 207 -17.85 23.52 38.39
C GLY A 207 -17.03 22.24 38.43
N HIS A 208 -16.07 22.08 37.52
CA HIS A 208 -15.16 20.93 37.42
C HIS A 208 -13.69 21.37 37.52
N PRO A 209 -13.26 21.94 38.67
CA PRO A 209 -11.87 22.37 38.84
C PRO A 209 -10.91 21.18 38.70
N VAL A 210 -9.83 21.37 37.94
CA VAL A 210 -8.81 20.32 37.78
C VAL A 210 -8.10 20.14 39.13
N PRO A 211 -8.11 18.93 39.73
CA PRO A 211 -7.47 18.73 41.01
C PRO A 211 -5.95 18.97 40.96
N ALA A 212 -5.38 19.42 42.08
CA ALA A 212 -3.94 19.61 42.20
C ALA A 212 -3.21 18.27 41.99
N GLN A 213 -2.07 18.32 41.29
CA GLN A 213 -1.25 17.13 40.95
C GLN A 213 -1.91 16.12 39.98
N THR A 214 -3.05 16.46 39.39
CA THR A 214 -3.68 15.63 38.34
C THR A 214 -3.27 16.10 36.95
N ASN A 215 -3.09 15.18 36.02
CA ASN A 215 -2.87 15.52 34.61
C ASN A 215 -4.16 16.12 34.02
N PRO A 216 -4.18 17.40 33.57
CA PRO A 216 -5.39 18.02 33.05
C PRO A 216 -5.97 17.28 31.84
N ALA A 217 -5.10 16.72 30.99
CA ALA A 217 -5.50 15.93 29.83
C ALA A 217 -6.27 14.67 30.21
N GLU A 218 -5.86 14.01 31.29
CA GLU A 218 -6.47 12.77 31.77
C GLU A 218 -7.80 13.04 32.48
N PHE A 219 -7.82 14.05 33.35
CA PHE A 219 -9.03 14.51 34.02
C PHE A 219 -10.15 14.83 33.04
N VAL A 220 -9.83 15.55 31.96
CA VAL A 220 -10.80 15.91 30.92
C VAL A 220 -11.28 14.70 30.13
N LEU A 221 -10.40 13.74 29.85
CA LEU A 221 -10.80 12.51 29.16
C LEU A 221 -11.71 11.64 30.04
N GLU A 222 -11.45 11.56 31.35
CA GLU A 222 -12.29 10.89 32.32
C GLU A 222 -13.68 11.55 32.41
N LEU A 223 -13.71 12.89 32.51
CA LEU A 223 -14.92 13.69 32.54
C LEU A 223 -15.81 13.46 31.30
N MET A 224 -15.20 13.28 30.14
CA MET A 224 -15.93 13.11 28.88
C MET A 224 -16.32 11.66 28.57
N ASN A 225 -15.91 10.69 29.39
CA ASN A 225 -16.08 9.28 29.12
C ASN A 225 -17.37 8.74 29.74
N VAL A 226 -18.35 8.42 28.89
CA VAL A 226 -19.66 7.90 29.33
C VAL A 226 -19.64 6.39 29.50
N ASP A 227 -18.84 5.67 28.70
CA ASP A 227 -18.97 4.21 28.54
C ASP A 227 -18.62 3.44 29.82
N PHE A 228 -17.73 4.00 30.63
CA PHE A 228 -17.25 3.41 31.88
C PHE A 228 -17.85 4.06 33.13
N ALA A 229 -18.80 5.00 32.96
CA ALA A 229 -19.47 5.62 34.08
C ALA A 229 -20.45 4.63 34.74
N PRO A 230 -20.47 4.54 36.09
CA PRO A 230 -21.40 3.65 36.80
C PRO A 230 -22.87 4.02 36.57
N ASP A 231 -23.15 5.29 36.27
CA ASP A 231 -24.45 5.76 35.79
C ASP A 231 -24.29 6.54 34.48
N GLN A 232 -24.67 5.90 33.36
CA GLN A 232 -24.55 6.48 32.03
C GLN A 232 -25.52 7.65 31.81
N SER A 233 -26.64 7.71 32.54
CA SER A 233 -27.65 8.75 32.34
C SER A 233 -27.17 10.11 32.85
N THR A 234 -26.57 10.13 34.04
CA THR A 234 -25.94 11.32 34.63
C THR A 234 -24.70 11.74 33.85
N ALA A 235 -23.85 10.80 33.43
CA ALA A 235 -22.68 11.11 32.60
C ALA A 235 -23.06 11.75 31.25
N ARG A 236 -24.15 11.30 30.60
CA ARG A 236 -24.67 11.95 29.38
C ARG A 236 -25.22 13.35 29.66
N ALA A 237 -26.00 13.52 30.72
CA ALA A 237 -26.54 14.83 31.09
C ALA A 237 -25.41 15.83 31.39
N GLN A 238 -24.32 15.38 32.01
CA GLN A 238 -23.13 16.18 32.27
C GLN A 238 -22.42 16.58 30.97
N LEU A 239 -22.25 15.65 30.03
CA LEU A 239 -21.70 15.97 28.70
C LEU A 239 -22.55 16.98 27.94
N ASP A 240 -23.88 16.80 27.92
CA ASP A 240 -24.79 17.73 27.26
C ASP A 240 -24.71 19.13 27.89
N SER A 241 -24.64 19.21 29.23
CA SER A 241 -24.42 20.48 29.94
C SER A 241 -23.08 21.13 29.58
N MET A 242 -22.01 20.34 29.41
CA MET A 242 -20.71 20.84 29.00
C MET A 242 -20.73 21.36 27.55
N GLN A 243 -21.47 20.69 26.66
CA GLN A 243 -21.66 21.14 25.29
C GLN A 243 -22.38 22.50 25.25
N SER A 244 -23.54 22.62 25.92
CA SER A 244 -24.31 23.88 25.93
C SER A 244 -23.50 25.03 26.50
N ALA A 245 -22.73 24.80 27.56
CA ALA A 245 -21.91 25.85 28.14
C ALA A 245 -20.73 26.26 27.26
N TRP A 246 -20.19 25.36 26.43
CA TRP A 246 -19.22 25.75 25.40
C TRP A 246 -19.87 26.60 24.31
N GLU A 247 -21.05 26.20 23.82
CA GLU A 247 -21.80 26.95 22.80
C GLU A 247 -22.14 28.38 23.28
N GLU A 248 -22.51 28.54 24.56
CA GLU A 248 -22.81 29.83 25.19
C GLU A 248 -21.55 30.61 25.63
N SER A 249 -20.37 29.98 25.58
CA SER A 249 -19.13 30.61 26.06
C SER A 249 -18.66 31.75 25.15
N SER A 250 -18.00 32.74 25.76
CA SER A 250 -17.32 33.80 25.02
C SER A 250 -16.23 33.28 24.07
N ILE A 251 -15.63 32.12 24.36
CA ILE A 251 -14.59 31.47 23.56
C ILE A 251 -15.17 30.97 22.22
N SER A 252 -16.36 30.36 22.26
CA SER A 252 -17.07 29.92 21.06
C SER A 252 -17.47 31.12 20.19
N ALA A 253 -18.11 32.13 20.80
CA ALA A 253 -18.52 33.34 20.09
C ALA A 253 -17.33 34.10 19.45
N ALA A 254 -16.19 34.16 20.13
CA ALA A 254 -14.97 34.76 19.59
C ALA A 254 -14.44 33.98 18.38
N THR A 255 -14.47 32.65 18.43
CA THR A 255 -14.05 31.77 17.33
C THR A 255 -14.96 31.93 16.11
N GLU A 256 -16.28 31.96 16.30
CA GLU A 256 -17.24 32.19 15.21
C GLU A 256 -17.06 33.56 14.55
N THR A 257 -16.76 34.58 15.36
CA THR A 257 -16.47 35.93 14.87
C THR A 257 -15.20 35.95 14.02
N GLU A 258 -14.14 35.25 14.46
CA GLU A 258 -12.88 35.12 13.71
C GLU A 258 -13.09 34.41 12.36
N ILE A 259 -13.82 33.30 12.35
CA ILE A 259 -14.14 32.55 11.12
C ILE A 259 -14.95 33.42 10.14
N SER A 260 -15.95 34.14 10.65
CA SER A 260 -16.80 35.02 9.84
C SER A 260 -15.99 36.17 9.22
N ALA A 261 -15.09 36.78 9.99
CA ALA A 261 -14.22 37.85 9.51
C ALA A 261 -13.23 37.37 8.42
N LEU A 262 -12.66 36.17 8.56
CA LEU A 262 -11.77 35.58 7.54
C LEU A 262 -12.51 35.22 6.25
N THR A 263 -13.73 34.69 6.39
CA THR A 263 -14.58 34.33 5.25
C THR A 263 -14.98 35.56 4.43
N GLN A 264 -15.29 36.68 5.09
CA GLN A 264 -15.57 37.95 4.42
C GLN A 264 -14.34 38.48 3.67
N LYS A 265 -13.17 38.56 4.32
CA LYS A 265 -11.92 39.04 3.70
C LYS A 265 -11.51 38.23 2.45
N SER A 266 -11.77 36.93 2.44
CA SER A 266 -11.39 36.06 1.32
C SER A 266 -12.29 36.22 0.09
N ASN A 267 -13.59 36.49 0.29
CA ASN A 267 -14.50 36.78 -0.82
C ASN A 267 -14.08 38.04 -1.61
N ASP A 268 -13.42 39.00 -0.95
CA ASP A 268 -12.87 40.19 -1.60
C ASP A 268 -11.54 39.93 -2.35
N ALA A 269 -10.80 38.88 -1.99
CA ALA A 269 -9.45 38.58 -2.51
C ALA A 269 -9.42 37.50 -3.63
N LYS A 270 -10.58 37.05 -4.11
CA LYS A 270 -10.79 35.82 -4.91
C LYS A 270 -10.21 35.80 -6.35
N ALA A 271 -9.19 36.59 -6.66
CA ALA A 271 -8.61 36.72 -8.00
C ALA A 271 -7.23 36.09 -8.22
N THR A 272 -6.54 35.54 -7.21
CA THR A 272 -5.17 35.05 -7.41
C THR A 272 -4.80 33.85 -6.57
N SER A 273 -4.42 32.77 -7.27
CA SER A 273 -3.35 31.80 -6.97
C SER A 273 -3.76 30.32 -7.02
N ASP A 274 -4.07 29.84 -8.22
CA ASP A 274 -3.84 28.43 -8.53
C ASP A 274 -2.33 28.16 -8.45
N ALA A 275 -1.89 27.53 -7.37
CA ALA A 275 -0.53 27.05 -7.23
C ALA A 275 -0.24 26.01 -8.33
N LYS A 276 0.40 26.47 -9.41
CA LYS A 276 0.98 25.64 -10.48
C LYS A 276 2.22 24.89 -9.96
N GLY A 277 2.00 23.93 -9.07
CA GLY A 277 2.98 22.89 -8.75
C GLY A 277 2.96 21.82 -9.83
N GLY A 278 4.03 21.72 -10.63
CA GLY A 278 4.18 20.70 -11.66
C GLY A 278 4.39 19.32 -11.03
N ARG A 279 3.59 18.31 -11.43
CA ARG A 279 3.83 16.91 -11.04
C ARG A 279 5.10 16.38 -11.72
N ALA A 280 5.81 15.49 -11.04
CA ALA A 280 6.88 14.72 -11.68
C ALA A 280 6.32 13.95 -12.90
N GLY A 281 7.07 13.91 -13.99
CA GLY A 281 6.67 13.17 -15.19
C GLY A 281 6.51 11.68 -14.90
N LEU A 282 5.56 11.03 -15.59
CA LEU A 282 5.26 9.60 -15.42
C LEU A 282 6.51 8.72 -15.51
N PHE A 283 7.38 9.00 -16.47
CA PHE A 283 8.63 8.26 -16.65
C PHE A 283 9.57 8.36 -15.44
N THR A 284 9.73 9.56 -14.88
CA THR A 284 10.56 9.81 -13.70
C THR A 284 10.03 9.07 -12.47
N ILE A 285 8.70 9.04 -12.31
CA ILE A 285 8.03 8.30 -11.23
C ILE A 285 8.27 6.80 -11.42
N VAL A 286 8.01 6.25 -12.61
CA VAL A 286 8.23 4.82 -12.91
C VAL A 286 9.69 4.43 -12.64
N LEU A 287 10.65 5.24 -13.08
CA LEU A 287 12.07 4.97 -12.84
C LEU A 287 12.44 5.05 -11.36
N ALA A 288 11.85 5.98 -10.60
CA ALA A 288 12.05 6.06 -9.16
C ALA A 288 11.47 4.85 -8.43
N LEU A 289 10.27 4.40 -8.81
CA LEU A 289 9.62 3.21 -8.27
C LEU A 289 10.41 1.95 -8.61
N LEU A 290 10.87 1.80 -9.85
CA LEU A 290 11.71 0.67 -10.26
C LEU A 290 13.01 0.59 -9.47
N HIS A 291 13.70 1.73 -9.32
CA HIS A 291 14.92 1.79 -8.52
C HIS A 291 14.65 1.40 -7.05
N ARG A 292 13.54 1.87 -6.48
CA ARG A 292 13.10 1.51 -5.12
C ARG A 292 12.81 0.01 -5.00
N SER A 293 12.02 -0.52 -5.92
CA SER A 293 11.63 -1.93 -5.94
C SER A 293 12.82 -2.85 -6.15
N PHE A 294 13.83 -2.45 -6.94
CA PHE A 294 15.07 -3.21 -7.10
C PHE A 294 15.90 -3.29 -5.82
N ILE A 295 16.04 -2.18 -5.09
CA ILE A 295 16.71 -2.20 -3.78
C ILE A 295 15.92 -3.06 -2.79
N LYS A 296 14.58 -2.93 -2.79
CA LYS A 296 13.69 -3.76 -1.97
C LYS A 296 13.90 -5.24 -2.27
N SER A 297 13.83 -5.65 -3.54
CA SER A 297 13.87 -7.06 -3.96
C SER A 297 15.22 -7.72 -3.71
N TYR A 298 16.32 -6.98 -3.85
CA TYR A 298 17.65 -7.50 -3.53
C TYR A 298 17.90 -7.66 -2.01
N ARG A 299 17.39 -6.73 -1.18
CA ARG A 299 17.63 -6.75 0.27
C ARG A 299 16.63 -7.60 1.05
N ASP A 300 15.42 -7.74 0.54
CA ASP A 300 14.42 -8.64 1.09
C ASP A 300 14.60 -10.07 0.54
N VAL A 301 15.71 -10.68 0.97
CA VAL A 301 16.10 -12.04 0.58
C VAL A 301 15.05 -13.06 1.00
N VAL A 302 14.24 -12.79 2.01
CA VAL A 302 13.23 -13.73 2.48
C VAL A 302 12.08 -13.80 1.47
N ALA A 303 11.54 -12.66 1.05
CA ALA A 303 10.40 -12.63 0.12
C ALA A 303 10.74 -13.23 -1.26
N TYR A 304 11.93 -12.95 -1.80
CA TYR A 304 12.33 -13.42 -3.14
C TYR A 304 13.17 -14.71 -3.11
N GLY A 305 14.05 -14.88 -2.12
CA GLY A 305 14.93 -16.04 -2.01
C GLY A 305 14.19 -17.34 -1.64
N ILE A 306 13.16 -17.27 -0.78
CA ILE A 306 12.31 -18.45 -0.50
C ILE A 306 11.68 -18.97 -1.79
N ARG A 307 11.26 -18.09 -2.70
CA ARG A 307 10.65 -18.49 -3.96
C ARG A 307 11.65 -19.25 -4.82
N ILE A 308 12.89 -18.75 -4.95
CA ILE A 308 13.96 -19.44 -5.69
C ILE A 308 14.21 -20.84 -5.13
N VAL A 309 14.34 -20.98 -3.80
CA VAL A 309 14.58 -22.28 -3.15
C VAL A 309 13.40 -23.25 -3.39
N MET A 310 12.18 -22.75 -3.27
CA MET A 310 10.96 -23.51 -3.47
C MET A 310 10.81 -23.99 -4.92
N TYR A 311 11.09 -23.14 -5.91
CA TYR A 311 11.09 -23.51 -7.33
C TYR A 311 12.22 -24.47 -7.69
N LEU A 312 13.40 -24.33 -7.07
CA LEU A 312 14.49 -25.28 -7.24
C LEU A 312 14.14 -26.65 -6.65
N GLY A 313 13.50 -26.68 -5.47
CA GLY A 313 12.99 -27.91 -4.87
C GLY A 313 11.98 -28.62 -5.77
N LEU A 314 11.07 -27.86 -6.39
CA LEU A 314 10.14 -28.38 -7.40
C LEU A 314 10.86 -28.92 -8.64
N ALA A 315 11.88 -28.22 -9.13
CA ALA A 315 12.68 -28.64 -10.29
C ALA A 315 13.39 -29.97 -10.04
N ILE A 316 13.99 -30.14 -8.86
CA ILE A 316 14.64 -31.38 -8.43
C ILE A 316 13.61 -32.50 -8.30
N MET A 317 12.47 -32.23 -7.66
CA MET A 317 11.39 -33.21 -7.51
C MET A 317 10.87 -33.67 -8.87
N MET A 318 10.59 -32.75 -9.79
CA MET A 318 10.18 -33.10 -11.16
C MET A 318 11.27 -33.91 -11.88
N GLY A 319 12.51 -33.40 -11.91
CA GLY A 319 13.61 -34.06 -12.63
C GLY A 319 13.95 -35.45 -12.08
N THR A 320 13.68 -35.72 -10.80
CA THR A 320 13.93 -37.03 -10.19
C THR A 320 12.76 -38.00 -10.33
N VAL A 321 11.51 -37.51 -10.35
CA VAL A 321 10.32 -38.36 -10.56
C VAL A 321 10.25 -38.87 -12.00
N TRP A 322 10.57 -38.01 -12.99
CA TRP A 322 10.62 -38.37 -14.40
C TRP A 322 12.06 -38.58 -14.89
N LEU A 323 12.90 -39.24 -14.08
CA LEU A 323 14.32 -39.35 -14.37
C LEU A 323 14.61 -40.14 -15.66
N ARG A 324 15.26 -39.47 -16.62
CA ARG A 324 15.78 -40.04 -17.88
C ARG A 324 14.76 -40.93 -18.60
N LEU A 325 13.70 -40.31 -19.08
CA LEU A 325 12.72 -40.98 -19.93
C LEU A 325 13.40 -41.43 -21.24
N GLY A 326 13.12 -42.66 -21.68
CA GLY A 326 13.68 -43.21 -22.91
C GLY A 326 12.80 -42.92 -24.14
N ASP A 327 13.30 -43.28 -25.32
CA ASP A 327 12.64 -42.97 -26.61
C ASP A 327 11.55 -43.97 -27.03
N ASP A 328 11.15 -44.88 -26.14
CA ASP A 328 10.10 -45.88 -26.41
C ASP A 328 8.69 -45.27 -26.31
N GLN A 329 7.73 -45.85 -27.05
CA GLN A 329 6.31 -45.49 -26.98
C GLN A 329 5.72 -45.53 -25.55
N ARG A 330 6.30 -46.35 -24.66
CA ARG A 330 5.91 -46.46 -23.24
C ARG A 330 6.14 -45.16 -22.46
N PHE A 331 7.09 -44.33 -22.89
CA PHE A 331 7.46 -43.09 -22.22
C PHE A 331 6.68 -41.86 -22.71
N ILE A 332 5.85 -42.00 -23.75
CA ILE A 332 5.00 -40.91 -24.24
C ILE A 332 4.11 -40.35 -23.12
N GLN A 333 3.36 -41.20 -22.41
CA GLN A 333 2.49 -40.74 -21.33
C GLN A 333 3.29 -40.10 -20.18
N PRO A 334 4.41 -40.69 -19.69
CA PRO A 334 5.33 -40.01 -18.78
C PRO A 334 5.79 -38.63 -19.24
N PHE A 335 6.16 -38.44 -20.52
CA PHE A 335 6.54 -37.13 -21.06
C PHE A 335 5.39 -36.13 -21.00
N ILE A 336 4.18 -36.54 -21.40
CA ILE A 336 2.98 -35.67 -21.33
C ILE A 336 2.71 -35.27 -19.87
N ASN A 337 2.80 -36.22 -18.93
CA ASN A 337 2.62 -35.97 -17.51
C ASN A 337 3.70 -34.99 -16.97
N ALA A 338 4.95 -35.13 -17.41
CA ALA A 338 6.05 -34.25 -17.02
C ALA A 338 5.83 -32.82 -17.53
N ILE A 339 5.40 -32.65 -18.79
CA ILE A 339 5.07 -31.36 -19.38
C ILE A 339 3.95 -30.68 -18.58
N PHE A 340 2.84 -31.40 -18.34
CA PHE A 340 1.72 -30.87 -17.57
C PHE A 340 2.14 -30.50 -16.15
N PHE A 341 2.82 -31.40 -15.45
CA PHE A 341 3.24 -31.15 -14.07
C PHE A 341 4.19 -29.95 -13.97
N GLY A 342 5.16 -29.87 -14.89
CA GLY A 342 6.15 -28.79 -14.95
C GLY A 342 5.51 -27.42 -15.14
N SER A 343 4.58 -27.26 -16.08
CA SER A 343 3.90 -25.98 -16.29
C SER A 343 2.87 -25.69 -15.21
N ALA A 344 1.94 -26.63 -14.95
CA ALA A 344 0.82 -26.40 -14.06
C ALA A 344 1.27 -26.10 -12.62
N PHE A 345 2.25 -26.85 -12.10
CA PHE A 345 2.71 -26.65 -10.74
C PHE A 345 3.60 -25.42 -10.62
N MET A 346 4.41 -25.08 -11.64
CA MET A 346 5.18 -23.82 -11.65
C MET A 346 4.24 -22.61 -11.53
N SER A 347 3.13 -22.62 -12.28
CA SER A 347 2.10 -21.60 -12.21
C SER A 347 1.29 -21.61 -10.92
N PHE A 348 0.98 -22.79 -10.36
CA PHE A 348 0.31 -22.91 -9.08
C PHE A 348 1.11 -22.24 -7.94
N MET A 349 2.44 -22.41 -7.94
CA MET A 349 3.32 -21.82 -6.94
C MET A 349 3.42 -20.28 -7.02
N ALA A 350 2.92 -19.66 -8.09
CA ALA A 350 2.84 -18.19 -8.18
C ALA A 350 1.99 -17.56 -7.07
N VAL A 351 1.07 -18.33 -6.48
CA VAL A 351 0.23 -17.95 -5.31
C VAL A 351 1.08 -17.44 -4.13
N ALA A 352 2.33 -17.89 -3.99
CA ALA A 352 3.26 -17.39 -2.99
C ALA A 352 3.61 -15.88 -3.13
N TYR A 353 3.24 -15.22 -4.24
CA TYR A 353 3.42 -13.79 -4.43
C TYR A 353 2.41 -12.92 -3.66
N VAL A 354 1.26 -13.50 -3.27
CA VAL A 354 0.13 -12.75 -2.66
C VAL A 354 0.59 -11.84 -1.51
N PRO A 355 1.38 -12.31 -0.51
CA PRO A 355 1.83 -11.45 0.60
C PRO A 355 2.65 -10.25 0.13
N ALA A 356 3.62 -10.48 -0.76
CA ALA A 356 4.53 -9.45 -1.23
C ALA A 356 3.79 -8.36 -2.01
N PHE A 357 2.82 -8.75 -2.84
CA PHE A 357 1.99 -7.79 -3.57
C PHE A 357 1.05 -7.00 -2.65
N LEU A 358 0.47 -7.62 -1.63
CA LEU A 358 -0.40 -6.93 -0.66
C LEU A 358 0.39 -5.88 0.15
N GLU A 359 1.64 -6.17 0.52
CA GLU A 359 2.52 -5.21 1.19
C GLU A 359 2.86 -4.00 0.29
N ASP A 360 3.21 -4.26 -0.98
CA ASP A 360 3.47 -3.20 -1.96
C ASP A 360 2.21 -2.35 -2.21
N ARG A 361 1.04 -2.99 -2.25
CA ARG A 361 -0.24 -2.32 -2.39
C ARG A 361 -0.55 -1.40 -1.20
N ALA A 362 -0.33 -1.85 0.03
CA ALA A 362 -0.57 -1.02 1.22
C ALA A 362 0.27 0.27 1.20
N THR A 363 1.53 0.16 0.79
CA THR A 363 2.41 1.31 0.59
C THR A 363 1.86 2.24 -0.51
N PHE A 364 1.41 1.66 -1.64
CA PHE A 364 0.82 2.41 -2.75
C PHE A 364 -0.45 3.17 -2.35
N GLU A 365 -1.36 2.57 -1.58
CA GLU A 365 -2.61 3.22 -1.16
C GLU A 365 -2.31 4.49 -0.36
N LYS A 366 -1.35 4.44 0.57
CA LYS A 366 -0.88 5.59 1.35
C LYS A 366 -0.24 6.67 0.47
N GLU A 367 0.69 6.28 -0.40
CA GLU A 367 1.40 7.21 -1.29
C GLU A 367 0.43 7.89 -2.29
N ARG A 368 -0.59 7.17 -2.75
CA ARG A 368 -1.65 7.71 -3.60
C ARG A 368 -2.58 8.65 -2.83
N ALA A 369 -2.93 8.33 -1.58
CA ALA A 369 -3.76 9.19 -0.75
C ALA A 369 -3.08 10.55 -0.47
N ASN A 370 -1.75 10.57 -0.38
CA ASN A 370 -0.95 11.80 -0.29
C ASN A 370 -0.61 12.43 -1.65
N GLY A 371 -1.17 11.93 -2.75
CA GLY A 371 -1.08 12.56 -4.06
C GLY A 371 0.28 12.40 -4.77
N LEU A 372 1.14 11.47 -4.33
CA LEU A 372 2.48 11.28 -4.90
C LEU A 372 2.43 10.69 -6.32
N TYR A 373 1.67 9.62 -6.54
CA TYR A 373 1.51 8.99 -7.85
C TYR A 373 0.22 8.17 -7.97
N GLY A 374 -0.15 7.83 -9.22
CA GLY A 374 -1.37 7.07 -9.54
C GLY A 374 -1.12 5.56 -9.76
N ALA A 375 -2.21 4.83 -10.05
CA ALA A 375 -2.16 3.37 -10.25
C ALA A 375 -1.30 2.93 -11.47
N LEU A 376 -1.20 3.77 -12.51
CA LEU A 376 -0.47 3.40 -13.73
C LEU A 376 1.06 3.25 -13.50
N PRO A 377 1.77 4.26 -12.94
CA PRO A 377 3.18 4.07 -12.57
C PRO A 377 3.46 2.88 -11.66
N PHE A 378 2.54 2.61 -10.71
CA PHE A 378 2.64 1.49 -9.79
C PHE A 378 2.63 0.14 -10.53
N VAL A 379 1.61 -0.11 -11.34
CA VAL A 379 1.44 -1.39 -12.04
C VAL A 379 2.56 -1.63 -13.05
N ILE A 380 3.01 -0.59 -13.75
CA ILE A 380 4.16 -0.69 -14.67
C ILE A 380 5.44 -1.06 -13.92
N ALA A 381 5.75 -0.35 -12.82
CA ALA A 381 6.95 -0.64 -12.04
C ALA A 381 6.90 -2.04 -11.42
N ASN A 382 5.74 -2.46 -10.88
CA ASN A 382 5.54 -3.79 -10.32
C ASN A 382 5.67 -4.91 -11.37
N PHE A 383 5.16 -4.70 -12.58
CA PHE A 383 5.29 -5.68 -13.67
C PHE A 383 6.74 -5.82 -14.11
N LEU A 384 7.42 -4.70 -14.38
CA LEU A 384 8.79 -4.69 -14.90
C LEU A 384 9.81 -5.23 -13.89
N ILE A 385 9.63 -5.00 -12.58
CA ILE A 385 10.54 -5.57 -11.57
C ILE A 385 10.39 -7.09 -11.44
N GLY A 386 9.20 -7.65 -11.71
CA GLY A 386 8.98 -9.10 -11.65
C GLY A 386 9.71 -9.87 -12.75
N LEU A 387 9.78 -9.34 -13.97
CA LEU A 387 10.28 -10.07 -15.15
C LEU A 387 11.68 -10.67 -14.99
N PRO A 388 12.72 -9.96 -14.49
CA PRO A 388 14.05 -10.54 -14.33
C PRO A 388 14.08 -11.71 -13.34
N TYR A 389 13.29 -11.63 -12.26
CA TYR A 389 13.21 -12.69 -11.26
C TYR A 389 12.46 -13.91 -11.79
N LEU A 390 11.34 -13.70 -12.50
CA LEU A 390 10.59 -14.79 -13.12
C LEU A 390 11.45 -15.50 -14.19
N PHE A 391 12.19 -14.73 -15.00
CA PHE A 391 13.11 -15.30 -15.97
C PHE A 391 14.21 -16.14 -15.32
N LEU A 392 14.84 -15.63 -14.25
CA LEU A 392 15.84 -16.38 -13.49
C LEU A 392 15.26 -17.68 -12.91
N ILE A 393 14.07 -17.64 -12.32
CA ILE A 393 13.37 -18.81 -11.79
C ILE A 393 13.12 -19.84 -12.89
N THR A 394 12.61 -19.41 -14.04
CA THR A 394 12.34 -20.29 -15.18
C THR A 394 13.60 -20.94 -15.71
N VAL A 395 14.71 -20.20 -15.84
CA VAL A 395 16.00 -20.73 -16.28
C VAL A 395 16.53 -21.77 -15.29
N LEU A 396 16.57 -21.45 -13.99
CA LEU A 396 17.05 -22.37 -12.96
C LEU A 396 16.23 -23.65 -12.91
N PHE A 397 14.90 -23.54 -13.00
CA PHE A 397 14.01 -24.69 -13.07
C PHE A 397 14.28 -25.53 -14.32
N SER A 398 14.42 -24.89 -15.48
CA SER A 398 14.63 -25.57 -16.76
C SER A 398 15.97 -26.31 -16.81
N VAL A 399 17.05 -25.72 -16.29
CA VAL A 399 18.38 -26.35 -16.25
C VAL A 399 18.37 -27.65 -15.44
N VAL A 400 17.52 -27.77 -14.42
CA VAL A 400 17.43 -29.00 -13.62
C VAL A 400 16.42 -29.95 -14.23
N ALA A 401 15.17 -29.51 -14.40
CA ALA A 401 14.08 -30.39 -14.78
C ALA A 401 14.22 -30.92 -16.22
N TYR A 402 14.63 -30.07 -17.17
CA TYR A 402 14.68 -30.44 -18.59
C TYR A 402 15.70 -31.55 -18.86
N TRP A 403 16.93 -31.36 -18.36
CA TRP A 403 18.04 -32.29 -18.59
C TRP A 403 17.92 -33.57 -17.78
N LEU A 404 17.39 -33.51 -16.55
CA LEU A 404 17.13 -34.72 -15.77
C LEU A 404 16.00 -35.57 -16.36
N SER A 405 15.00 -34.94 -16.99
CA SER A 405 13.86 -35.67 -17.55
C SER A 405 14.17 -36.35 -18.89
N GLY A 406 15.26 -35.96 -19.56
CA GLY A 406 15.65 -36.51 -20.85
C GLY A 406 14.84 -35.96 -22.03
N PHE A 407 14.44 -34.68 -21.99
CA PHE A 407 13.82 -34.03 -23.14
C PHE A 407 14.83 -33.85 -24.30
N GLU A 408 14.30 -33.56 -25.49
CA GLU A 408 15.08 -33.43 -26.73
C GLU A 408 16.32 -32.51 -26.56
N PRO A 409 17.55 -32.99 -26.81
CA PRO A 409 18.77 -32.25 -26.49
C PRO A 409 19.13 -31.17 -27.54
N THR A 410 18.14 -30.49 -28.13
CA THR A 410 18.36 -29.41 -29.11
C THR A 410 18.24 -28.03 -28.44
N ALA A 411 19.10 -27.09 -28.85
CA ALA A 411 19.09 -25.73 -28.31
C ALA A 411 17.72 -25.05 -28.55
N GLU A 412 17.13 -25.27 -29.71
CA GLU A 412 15.81 -24.73 -30.05
C GLU A 412 14.72 -25.25 -29.11
N ALA A 413 14.67 -26.55 -28.84
CA ALA A 413 13.68 -27.13 -27.92
C ALA A 413 13.86 -26.60 -26.48
N PHE A 414 15.10 -26.46 -26.03
CA PHE A 414 15.41 -25.92 -24.70
C PHE A 414 14.97 -24.46 -24.53
N PHE A 415 15.27 -23.58 -25.50
CA PHE A 415 14.85 -22.18 -25.42
C PHE A 415 13.34 -22.00 -25.58
N MET A 416 12.68 -22.86 -26.37
CA MET A 416 11.21 -22.87 -26.47
C MET A 416 10.56 -23.32 -25.17
N TRP A 417 11.12 -24.32 -24.49
CA TRP A 417 10.69 -24.74 -23.16
C TRP A 417 10.78 -23.58 -22.15
N ILE A 418 11.90 -22.87 -22.12
CA ILE A 418 12.09 -21.68 -21.27
C ILE A 418 11.05 -20.61 -21.61
N MET A 419 10.84 -20.31 -22.90
CA MET A 419 9.88 -19.29 -23.32
C MET A 419 8.46 -19.62 -22.84
N TRP A 420 8.00 -20.86 -23.03
CA TRP A 420 6.66 -21.29 -22.61
C TRP A 420 6.48 -21.22 -21.11
N LEU A 421 7.43 -21.76 -20.32
CA LEU A 421 7.39 -21.66 -18.86
C LEU A 421 7.47 -20.21 -18.36
N PHE A 422 8.25 -19.36 -19.02
CA PHE A 422 8.37 -17.96 -18.65
C PHE A 422 7.05 -17.22 -18.86
N LEU A 423 6.41 -17.39 -20.02
CA LEU A 423 5.12 -16.76 -20.30
C LEU A 423 4.01 -17.32 -19.39
N ASP A 424 4.04 -18.61 -19.08
CA ASP A 424 3.14 -19.27 -18.11
C ASP A 424 3.24 -18.60 -16.74
N LEU A 425 4.47 -18.46 -16.22
CA LEU A 425 4.73 -17.87 -14.91
C LEU A 425 4.37 -16.36 -14.87
N VAL A 426 4.61 -15.63 -15.95
CA VAL A 426 4.19 -14.22 -16.08
C VAL A 426 2.66 -14.09 -16.10
N ALA A 427 1.94 -15.01 -16.75
CA ALA A 427 0.48 -15.05 -16.75
C ALA A 427 -0.07 -15.39 -15.36
N ALA A 428 0.49 -16.40 -14.71
CA ALA A 428 0.12 -16.80 -13.35
C ALA A 428 0.33 -15.66 -12.34
N GLU A 429 1.46 -14.95 -12.39
CA GLU A 429 1.70 -13.80 -11.50
C GLU A 429 0.75 -12.64 -11.81
N SER A 430 0.41 -12.42 -13.08
CA SER A 430 -0.56 -11.39 -13.48
C SER A 430 -1.97 -11.70 -12.96
N LEU A 431 -2.37 -12.97 -12.91
CA LEU A 431 -3.60 -13.43 -12.26
C LEU A 431 -3.56 -13.16 -10.75
N VAL A 432 -2.45 -13.47 -10.07
CA VAL A 432 -2.27 -13.18 -8.63
C VAL A 432 -2.47 -11.70 -8.35
N VAL A 433 -1.87 -10.83 -9.17
CA VAL A 433 -2.01 -9.36 -9.05
C VAL A 433 -3.47 -8.93 -9.23
N LEU A 434 -4.19 -9.48 -10.21
CA LEU A 434 -5.61 -9.18 -10.44
C LEU A 434 -6.47 -9.57 -9.23
N VAL A 435 -6.35 -10.83 -8.76
CA VAL A 435 -7.14 -11.35 -7.64
C VAL A 435 -6.84 -10.58 -6.35
N SER A 436 -5.57 -10.31 -6.07
CA SER A 436 -5.15 -9.55 -4.88
C SER A 436 -5.55 -8.06 -4.96
N SER A 437 -5.74 -7.53 -6.18
CA SER A 437 -6.29 -6.18 -6.40
C SER A 437 -7.80 -6.14 -6.12
N LEU A 438 -8.53 -7.20 -6.49
CA LEU A 438 -9.96 -7.35 -6.21
C LEU A 438 -10.24 -7.62 -4.72
N PHE A 439 -9.46 -8.49 -4.10
CA PHE A 439 -9.65 -8.93 -2.72
C PHE A 439 -8.39 -8.67 -1.90
N PRO A 440 -8.23 -7.47 -1.28
CA PRO A 440 -7.07 -7.12 -0.46
C PRO A 440 -7.08 -7.80 0.91
N ASN A 441 -7.33 -9.10 0.94
CA ASN A 441 -7.24 -9.92 2.13
C ASN A 441 -6.37 -11.12 1.80
N PHE A 442 -5.34 -11.34 2.62
CA PHE A 442 -4.36 -12.39 2.39
C PHE A 442 -5.01 -13.77 2.21
N VAL A 443 -5.92 -14.16 3.11
CA VAL A 443 -6.55 -15.49 3.09
C VAL A 443 -7.47 -15.64 1.88
N VAL A 444 -8.28 -14.62 1.58
CA VAL A 444 -9.23 -14.66 0.45
C VAL A 444 -8.48 -14.66 -0.89
N ALA A 445 -7.48 -13.80 -1.07
CA ALA A 445 -6.70 -13.74 -2.30
C ALA A 445 -5.93 -15.05 -2.55
N LEU A 446 -5.35 -15.64 -1.50
CA LEU A 446 -4.68 -16.94 -1.57
C LEU A 446 -5.64 -18.04 -2.02
N ALA A 447 -6.80 -18.15 -1.36
CA ALA A 447 -7.79 -19.19 -1.66
C ALA A 447 -8.37 -19.06 -3.07
N LEU A 448 -8.73 -17.85 -3.50
CA LEU A 448 -9.29 -17.61 -4.83
C LEU A 448 -8.27 -17.83 -5.95
N THR A 449 -7.01 -17.44 -5.73
CA THR A 449 -5.95 -17.67 -6.73
C THR A 449 -5.64 -19.16 -6.85
N ALA A 450 -5.57 -19.89 -5.73
CA ALA A 450 -5.38 -21.34 -5.73
C ALA A 450 -6.55 -22.07 -6.41
N PHE A 451 -7.79 -21.64 -6.12
CA PHE A 451 -8.99 -22.15 -6.79
C PHE A 451 -8.96 -21.91 -8.30
N ALA A 452 -8.62 -20.68 -8.73
CA ALA A 452 -8.51 -20.36 -10.15
C ALA A 452 -7.45 -21.22 -10.86
N ASN A 453 -6.27 -21.38 -10.26
CA ASN A 453 -5.22 -22.27 -10.81
C ASN A 453 -5.67 -23.74 -10.86
N GLY A 454 -6.36 -24.23 -9.83
CA GLY A 454 -6.94 -25.58 -9.83
C GLY A 454 -7.99 -25.76 -10.93
N LEU A 455 -8.80 -24.72 -11.20
CA LEU A 455 -9.75 -24.73 -12.31
C LEU A 455 -9.03 -24.79 -13.67
N TRP A 456 -7.97 -24.00 -13.86
CA TRP A 456 -7.13 -24.03 -15.07
C TRP A 456 -6.52 -25.41 -15.32
N MET A 457 -6.05 -26.08 -14.27
CA MET A 457 -5.56 -27.46 -14.40
C MET A 457 -6.61 -28.44 -14.94
N CYS A 458 -7.89 -28.25 -14.62
CA CYS A 458 -9.00 -29.08 -15.11
C CYS A 458 -9.36 -28.80 -16.58
N VAL A 459 -9.32 -27.54 -17.01
CA VAL A 459 -9.76 -27.11 -18.37
C VAL A 459 -8.62 -26.84 -19.35
N GLY A 460 -7.37 -27.03 -18.91
CA GLY A 460 -6.14 -26.82 -19.68
C GLY A 460 -5.87 -27.86 -20.78
N GLY A 461 -6.69 -28.90 -20.89
CA GLY A 461 -6.62 -29.87 -21.98
C GLY A 461 -5.84 -31.15 -21.68
N PHE A 462 -5.12 -31.22 -20.55
CA PHE A 462 -4.43 -32.44 -20.10
C PHE A 462 -5.38 -33.43 -19.42
N LEU A 463 -6.05 -33.02 -18.32
CA LEU A 463 -6.96 -33.89 -17.56
C LEU A 463 -8.21 -34.27 -18.37
N VAL A 464 -8.76 -33.28 -19.08
CA VAL A 464 -9.89 -33.47 -19.99
C VAL A 464 -9.53 -32.85 -21.33
N PRO A 465 -9.41 -33.66 -22.40
CA PRO A 465 -9.13 -33.14 -23.73
C PRO A 465 -10.21 -32.16 -24.21
N PRO A 466 -9.85 -31.11 -24.97
CA PRO A 466 -10.83 -30.11 -25.43
C PRO A 466 -11.94 -30.68 -26.32
N THR A 467 -11.75 -31.85 -26.92
CA THR A 467 -12.72 -32.55 -27.77
C THR A 467 -13.88 -33.18 -27.00
N VAL A 468 -13.66 -33.52 -25.72
CA VAL A 468 -14.65 -34.16 -24.84
C VAL A 468 -15.16 -33.18 -23.77
N LEU A 469 -14.47 -32.05 -23.59
CA LEU A 469 -14.85 -31.04 -22.61
C LEU A 469 -16.25 -30.50 -22.91
N ASN A 470 -17.07 -30.39 -21.87
CA ASN A 470 -18.42 -29.84 -21.98
C ASN A 470 -18.36 -28.42 -22.56
N VAL A 471 -19.29 -28.13 -23.48
CA VAL A 471 -19.44 -26.88 -24.23
C VAL A 471 -19.35 -25.64 -23.33
N PHE A 472 -19.99 -25.66 -22.16
CA PHE A 472 -19.93 -24.55 -21.20
C PHE A 472 -18.49 -24.27 -20.75
N TRP A 473 -17.77 -25.28 -20.27
CA TRP A 473 -16.39 -25.14 -19.77
C TRP A 473 -15.41 -24.79 -20.90
N TYR A 474 -15.65 -25.31 -22.09
CA TYR A 474 -14.84 -25.00 -23.27
C TYR A 474 -14.91 -23.51 -23.64
N TYR A 475 -16.11 -22.94 -23.76
CA TYR A 475 -16.27 -21.54 -24.17
C TYR A 475 -16.06 -20.54 -23.02
N ALA A 476 -16.43 -20.88 -21.79
CA ALA A 476 -16.34 -19.96 -20.66
C ALA A 476 -14.92 -19.84 -20.08
N PHE A 477 -14.17 -20.95 -20.01
CA PHE A 477 -12.94 -21.01 -19.21
C PHE A 477 -11.73 -21.41 -20.05
N SER A 478 -11.88 -22.38 -20.95
CA SER A 478 -10.74 -22.93 -21.68
C SER A 478 -10.05 -21.94 -22.64
N PHE A 479 -10.70 -20.86 -23.08
CA PHE A 479 -10.05 -19.82 -23.91
C PHE A 479 -9.23 -18.82 -23.10
N ILE A 480 -9.66 -18.54 -21.87
CA ILE A 480 -9.02 -17.58 -20.95
C ILE A 480 -7.89 -18.27 -20.18
N ASP A 481 -7.91 -19.59 -20.11
CA ASP A 481 -6.88 -20.41 -19.50
C ASP A 481 -5.54 -20.27 -20.23
N TYR A 482 -4.57 -19.66 -19.56
CA TYR A 482 -3.22 -19.50 -20.06
C TYR A 482 -2.43 -20.83 -20.09
N GLN A 483 -2.73 -21.76 -19.17
CA GLN A 483 -2.05 -23.06 -19.07
C GLN A 483 -2.39 -23.94 -20.28
N ARG A 484 -3.59 -23.82 -20.83
CA ARG A 484 -3.98 -24.50 -22.07
C ARG A 484 -3.01 -24.19 -23.22
N TRP A 485 -2.73 -22.91 -23.44
CA TRP A 485 -1.91 -22.47 -24.56
C TRP A 485 -0.44 -22.88 -24.38
N VAL A 486 0.05 -22.86 -23.15
CA VAL A 486 1.39 -23.34 -22.76
C VAL A 486 1.50 -24.84 -22.97
N PHE A 487 0.55 -25.62 -22.44
CA PHE A 487 0.51 -27.07 -22.58
C PHE A 487 0.41 -27.49 -24.05
N GLN A 488 -0.50 -26.89 -24.82
CA GLN A 488 -0.64 -27.13 -26.25
C GLN A 488 0.65 -26.76 -27.01
N GLY A 489 1.28 -25.64 -26.66
CA GLY A 489 2.55 -25.18 -27.24
C GLY A 489 3.71 -26.16 -27.03
N MET A 490 3.81 -26.74 -25.83
CA MET A 490 4.82 -27.74 -25.48
C MET A 490 4.50 -29.11 -26.11
N MET A 491 3.22 -29.52 -26.12
CA MET A 491 2.78 -30.80 -26.70
C MET A 491 3.04 -30.90 -28.20
N CYS A 492 2.89 -29.80 -28.96
CA CYS A 492 3.13 -29.79 -30.41
C CYS A 492 4.59 -30.08 -30.81
N ARG A 493 5.51 -30.18 -29.86
CA ARG A 493 6.90 -30.62 -30.10
C ARG A 493 7.12 -32.11 -29.90
N ILE A 494 6.21 -32.83 -29.23
CA ILE A 494 6.32 -34.29 -29.15
C ILE A 494 6.11 -34.86 -30.56
N GLU A 495 7.08 -35.64 -31.03
CA GLU A 495 6.96 -36.35 -32.31
C GLU A 495 5.84 -37.40 -32.23
N GLY A 496 4.72 -37.13 -32.92
CA GLY A 496 3.59 -38.05 -32.96
C GLY A 496 2.29 -37.42 -33.44
N LYS A 497 2.07 -37.39 -34.76
CA LYS A 497 0.84 -36.83 -35.37
C LYS A 497 -0.45 -37.47 -34.83
N GLY A 498 -0.40 -38.75 -34.43
CA GLY A 498 -1.54 -39.46 -33.82
C GLY A 498 -1.91 -38.95 -32.42
N ILE A 499 -0.92 -38.57 -31.61
CA ILE A 499 -1.12 -38.02 -30.27
C ILE A 499 -1.72 -36.62 -30.38
N LEU A 500 -1.19 -35.79 -31.28
CA LEU A 500 -1.74 -34.46 -31.55
C LEU A 500 -3.18 -34.52 -32.04
N GLY A 501 -3.52 -35.53 -32.85
CA GLY A 501 -4.90 -35.80 -33.27
C GLY A 501 -5.83 -36.18 -32.12
N GLN A 502 -5.36 -36.97 -31.16
CA GLN A 502 -6.14 -37.37 -29.97
C GLN A 502 -6.52 -36.18 -29.08
N TYR A 503 -5.63 -35.19 -28.96
CA TYR A 503 -5.89 -33.94 -28.24
C TYR A 503 -6.53 -32.84 -29.11
N GLY A 504 -6.65 -33.06 -30.43
CA GLY A 504 -7.23 -32.09 -31.38
C GLY A 504 -6.32 -30.88 -31.67
N TYR A 505 -5.01 -31.02 -31.55
CA TYR A 505 -4.05 -29.91 -31.71
C TYR A 505 -3.48 -29.85 -33.13
N ALA A 506 -3.56 -28.66 -33.74
CA ALA A 506 -2.93 -28.36 -35.04
C ALA A 506 -1.51 -27.79 -34.84
N THR A 507 -0.56 -28.22 -35.67
CA THR A 507 0.82 -27.69 -35.67
C THR A 507 0.92 -26.38 -36.46
N GLY A 508 1.98 -25.59 -36.22
CA GLY A 508 2.28 -24.36 -36.98
C GLY A 508 1.59 -23.08 -36.50
N LEU A 509 0.82 -23.11 -35.41
CA LEU A 509 0.11 -21.93 -34.86
C LEU A 509 0.80 -21.31 -33.63
N GLN A 510 2.08 -21.63 -33.40
CA GLN A 510 2.82 -21.21 -32.20
C GLN A 510 2.80 -19.69 -31.98
N GLY A 511 3.05 -18.90 -33.03
CA GLY A 511 3.02 -17.43 -32.94
C GLY A 511 1.65 -16.88 -32.53
N ARG A 512 0.57 -17.53 -32.96
CA ARG A 512 -0.80 -17.16 -32.56
C ARG A 512 -1.04 -17.42 -31.09
N TRP A 513 -0.58 -18.57 -30.57
CA TRP A 513 -0.74 -18.92 -29.16
C TRP A 513 0.07 -18.01 -28.24
N VAL A 514 1.31 -17.66 -28.63
CA VAL A 514 2.11 -16.65 -27.93
C VAL A 514 1.38 -15.31 -27.90
N GLY A 515 0.82 -14.87 -29.03
CA GLY A 515 0.01 -13.64 -29.09
C GLY A 515 -1.21 -13.66 -28.19
N ILE A 516 -1.94 -14.78 -28.12
CA ILE A 516 -3.07 -14.96 -27.20
C ILE A 516 -2.62 -14.87 -25.74
N LEU A 517 -1.51 -15.54 -25.39
CA LEU A 517 -0.96 -15.55 -24.04
C LEU A 517 -0.53 -14.15 -23.58
N ILE A 518 0.14 -13.39 -24.46
CA ILE A 518 0.46 -11.98 -24.21
C ILE A 518 -0.83 -11.15 -24.04
N GLY A 519 -1.86 -11.42 -24.84
CA GLY A 519 -3.17 -10.80 -24.69
C GLY A 519 -3.83 -11.08 -23.33
N ILE A 520 -3.73 -12.31 -22.83
CA ILE A 520 -4.24 -12.70 -21.49
C ILE A 520 -3.45 -11.97 -20.39
N ILE A 521 -2.12 -11.96 -20.47
CA ILE A 521 -1.24 -11.24 -19.53
C ILE A 521 -1.62 -9.75 -19.48
N ALA A 522 -1.75 -9.11 -20.65
CA ALA A 522 -2.14 -7.72 -20.75
C ALA A 522 -3.55 -7.50 -20.18
N GLY A 523 -4.51 -8.38 -20.49
CA GLY A 523 -5.86 -8.36 -19.95
C GLY A 523 -5.88 -8.38 -18.43
N TYR A 524 -5.18 -9.32 -17.79
CA TYR A 524 -5.09 -9.38 -16.32
C TYR A 524 -4.44 -8.14 -15.71
N ARG A 525 -3.37 -7.61 -16.30
CA ARG A 525 -2.69 -6.41 -15.81
C ARG A 525 -3.53 -5.14 -15.99
N ILE A 526 -4.25 -5.01 -17.11
CA ILE A 526 -5.16 -3.89 -17.38
C ILE A 526 -6.36 -3.94 -16.43
N LEU A 527 -6.96 -5.12 -16.22
CA LEU A 527 -8.04 -5.29 -15.26
C LEU A 527 -7.57 -4.99 -13.83
N GLY A 528 -6.39 -5.47 -13.43
CA GLY A 528 -5.79 -5.16 -12.13
C GLY A 528 -5.55 -3.65 -11.97
N TRP A 529 -5.03 -3.00 -13.01
CA TRP A 529 -4.91 -1.54 -13.05
C TRP A 529 -6.25 -0.84 -12.93
N ALA A 530 -7.30 -1.28 -13.64
CA ALA A 530 -8.62 -0.68 -13.58
C ALA A 530 -9.20 -0.78 -12.17
N VAL A 531 -9.08 -1.95 -11.52
CA VAL A 531 -9.51 -2.12 -10.12
C VAL A 531 -8.75 -1.15 -9.22
N LEU A 532 -7.43 -1.07 -9.33
CA LEU A 532 -6.65 -0.13 -8.54
C LEU A 532 -7.04 1.32 -8.86
N ALA A 533 -7.25 1.69 -10.12
CA ALA A 533 -7.57 3.06 -10.54
C ALA A 533 -8.95 3.53 -10.04
N PHE A 534 -9.98 2.69 -10.14
CA PHE A 534 -11.36 3.08 -9.82
C PHE A 534 -11.74 2.83 -8.36
N ARG A 535 -11.06 1.93 -7.66
CA ARG A 535 -11.27 1.74 -6.22
C ARG A 535 -10.72 2.97 -5.48
N LYS A 536 -11.65 3.73 -4.89
CA LYS A 536 -11.37 4.93 -4.09
C LYS A 536 -10.88 4.55 -2.70
#